data_AF-A0A7W0SPN0-F1
#
_entry.id   AF-A0A7W0SPN0-F1
#
_cell.length_a   1.000
_cell.length_b   1.000
_cell.length_c   1.000
_cell.angle_alpha   90.00
_cell.angle_beta   90.00
_cell.angle_gamma   90.00
#
_symmetry.space_group_name_H-M   'P 1'
#
loop_
_entity.id
_entity.type
_entity.pdbx_description
1 polymer ?
#
loop_
_entity_poly.entity_id
_entity_poly.type
_entity_poly.pdbx_seq_one_letter_code
_entity_poly.pdbx_strand_id
1 'polypeptide(L)' 'MEDAPDLVVVANPAAGHGKAGRLIGKVTTTLHRLRVPHEIRIAESGSDLERLARAAANGGARIVA' A
#
# COMPACT_ATOMS: atom_id res chain seq x y z
N MET A 1 -18.53 1.88 12.69
CA MET A 1 -17.27 1.14 12.47
C MET A 1 -16.75 1.72 11.17
N GLU A 2 -15.75 2.60 11.25
CA GLU A 2 -15.25 3.30 10.05
C GLU A 2 -14.79 2.25 9.03
N ASP A 3 -15.29 2.36 7.79
CA ASP A 3 -14.95 1.45 6.69
C ASP A 3 -13.43 1.39 6.56
N ALA A 4 -12.84 0.27 6.99
CA ALA A 4 -11.44 -0.01 6.72
C ALA A 4 -11.24 0.07 5.19
N PRO A 5 -10.14 0.67 4.70
CA PRO A 5 -9.92 0.81 3.28
C PRO A 5 -9.97 -0.57 2.61
N ASP A 6 -10.80 -0.70 1.58
CA ASP A 6 -10.95 -1.95 0.81
C ASP A 6 -9.60 -2.45 0.27
N LEU A 7 -8.69 -1.52 -0.07
CA LEU A 7 -7.36 -1.82 -0.58
C LEU A 7 -6.27 -1.11 0.24
N VAL A 8 -5.28 -1.86 0.71
CA VAL A 8 -4.03 -1.31 1.25
C VAL A 8 -2.87 -1.73 0.37
N VAL A 9 -2.11 -0.77 -0.13
CA VAL A 9 -0.87 -1.01 -0.90
C VAL A 9 0.33 -0.83 0.03
N VAL A 10 1.16 -1.86 0.19
CA VAL A 10 2.40 -1.79 0.97
C VAL A 10 3.59 -1.73 0.03
N ALA A 11 4.20 -0.55 -0.10
CA ALA A 11 5.25 -0.30 -1.06
C ALA A 11 6.63 -0.21 -0.41
N ASN A 12 7.60 -0.98 -0.92
CA ASN A 12 9.02 -0.74 -0.65
C ASN A 12 9.58 0.17 -1.76
N PRO A 13 9.90 1.45 -1.47
CA PRO A 13 10.35 2.40 -2.49
C PRO A 13 11.71 2.02 -3.09
N ALA A 14 12.54 1.26 -2.37
CA ALA A 14 13.85 0.80 -2.83
C ALA A 14 13.76 -0.42 -3.77
N ALA A 15 12.61 -1.11 -3.84
CA ALA A 15 12.43 -2.28 -4.68
C ALA A 15 12.64 -1.98 -6.17
N GLY A 16 13.16 -2.99 -6.90
CA GLY A 16 13.41 -2.87 -8.34
C GLY A 16 14.43 -1.78 -8.70
N HIS A 17 15.49 -1.62 -7.88
CA HIS A 17 16.49 -0.55 -8.01
C HIS A 17 15.91 0.86 -7.89
N GLY A 18 15.02 1.08 -6.92
CA GLY A 18 14.37 2.38 -6.68
C GLY A 18 13.27 2.77 -7.68
N LYS A 19 12.94 1.89 -8.64
CA LYS A 19 11.86 2.12 -9.60
C LYS A 19 10.49 2.15 -8.92
N ALA A 20 10.32 1.37 -7.84
CA ALA A 20 9.10 1.34 -7.07
C ALA A 20 8.74 2.73 -6.51
N GLY A 21 9.72 3.47 -5.96
CA GLY A 21 9.50 4.83 -5.47
C GLY A 21 8.86 5.77 -6.49
N ARG A 22 9.26 5.68 -7.77
CA ARG A 22 8.67 6.47 -8.87
C ARG A 22 7.28 6.00 -9.27
N LEU A 23 6.96 4.72 -9.06
CA LEU A 23 5.68 4.11 -9.40
C LEU A 23 4.61 4.40 -8.35
N ILE A 24 4.97 4.57 -7.08
CA ILE A 24 4.03 4.84 -5.99
C ILE A 24 3.12 6.02 -6.33
N GLY A 25 3.68 7.16 -6.72
CA GLY A 25 2.87 8.33 -7.10
C GLY A 25 1.94 8.08 -8.31
N LYS A 26 2.38 7.25 -9.27
CA LYS A 26 1.53 6.85 -10.41
C LYS A 26 0.38 5.95 -9.96
N VAL A 27 0.65 5.00 -9.05
CA VAL A 27 -0.35 4.12 -8.46
C VAL A 27 -1.38 4.94 -7.68
N THR A 28 -0.95 5.86 -6.81
CA THR A 28 -1.85 6.77 -6.07
C THR A 28 -2.76 7.54 -7.01
N THR A 29 -2.18 8.14 -8.06
CA THR A 29 -2.94 8.94 -9.03
C THR A 29 -3.97 8.09 -9.77
N THR A 30 -3.59 6.88 -10.19
CA THR A 30 -4.48 5.95 -10.91
C THR A 30 -5.62 5.47 -10.01
N LEU A 31 -5.33 5.00 -8.79
CA LEU A 31 -6.35 4.53 -7.86
C LEU A 31 -7.33 5.65 -7.47
N HIS A 32 -6.81 6.87 -7.27
CA HIS A 32 -7.64 8.05 -7.01
C HIS A 32 -8.57 8.36 -8.21
N ARG A 33 -8.05 8.35 -9.44
CA ARG A 33 -8.87 8.57 -10.66
C ARG A 33 -9.96 7.52 -10.82
N LEU A 34 -9.69 6.27 -10.44
CA LEU A 34 -10.64 5.17 -10.47
C LEU A 34 -11.62 5.19 -9.27
N ARG A 35 -11.47 6.15 -8.34
CA ARG A 35 -12.25 6.26 -7.11
C ARG A 35 -12.22 4.97 -6.27
N VAL A 36 -11.12 4.24 -6.32
CA VAL A 36 -10.89 3.08 -5.46
C VAL A 36 -10.54 3.60 -4.06
N PRO A 37 -11.31 3.28 -3.01
CA PRO A 37 -10.91 3.58 -1.64
C PRO A 37 -9.63 2.81 -1.32
N HIS A 38 -8.55 3.53 -1.04
CA HIS A 38 -7.25 2.90 -0.83
C HIS A 38 -6.39 3.66 0.18
N GLU A 39 -5.48 2.93 0.82
CA GLU A 39 -4.40 3.47 1.63
C GLU A 39 -3.06 3.00 1.03
N ILE A 40 -2.04 3.86 1.03
CA ILE A 40 -0.67 3.47 0.68
C ILE A 40 0.21 3.58 1.91
N ARG A 41 0.84 2.48 2.29
CA ARG A 41 1.84 2.40 3.38
C ARG A 41 3.21 2.19 2.77
N ILE A 42 4.19 2.96 3.24
CA ILE A 42 5.56 2.89 2.77
C ILE A 42 6.38 2.07 3.76
N ALA A 43 7.01 1.01 3.29
CA ALA A 43 7.91 0.19 4.09
C ALA A 43 9.34 0.75 4.03
N GLU A 44 9.99 0.83 5.19
CA GLU A 44 11.38 1.29 5.30
C GLU A 44 12.40 0.14 5.16
N SER A 45 11.95 -1.10 5.30
CA SER A 45 12.78 -2.31 5.20
C SER A 45 11.96 -3.55 4.81
N GLY A 46 12.64 -4.68 4.59
CA GLY A 46 11.97 -5.95 4.29
C GLY A 46 11.13 -6.48 5.46
N SER A 47 11.63 -6.40 6.68
CA SER A 47 10.86 -6.79 7.88
C SER A 47 9.68 -5.86 8.14
N ASP A 48 9.83 -4.58 7.79
CA ASP A 48 8.75 -3.61 7.88
C ASP A 48 7.62 -3.90 6.87
N LEU A 49 7.96 -4.40 5.67
CA LEU A 49 6.98 -4.78 4.66
C LEU A 49 6.05 -5.90 5.16
N GLU A 50 6.59 -6.96 5.77
CA GLU A 50 5.77 -8.01 6.37
C GLU A 50 4.90 -7.49 7.51
N ARG A 51 5.49 -6.66 8.40
CA ARG A 51 4.78 -6.04 9.53
C ARG A 51 3.58 -5.22 9.06
N LEU A 52 3.78 -4.35 8.05
CA LEU A 52 2.75 -3.48 7.50
C LEU A 52 1.64 -4.26 6.78
N ALA A 53 2.01 -5.28 6.00
CA ALA A 53 1.05 -6.14 5.31
C ALA A 53 0.17 -6.91 6.31
N ARG A 54 0.77 -7.48 7.36
CA ARG A 54 0.04 -8.17 8.43
C ARG A 54 -0.85 -7.21 9.21
N ALA A 55 -0.37 -6.02 9.53
CA ALA A 55 -1.16 -5.00 10.22
C ALA A 55 -2.36 -4.52 9.37
N ALA A 56 -2.20 -4.41 8.04
CA ALA A 56 -3.29 -4.07 7.14
C ALA A 56 -4.37 -5.15 7.11
N ALA A 57 -3.97 -6.42 6.95
CA ALA A 57 -4.90 -7.55 6.97
C ALA A 57 -5.65 -7.65 8.31
N ASN A 58 -4.93 -7.55 9.43
CA ASN A 58 -5.54 -7.57 10.77
C ASN A 58 -6.43 -6.35 11.04
N GLY A 59 -6.16 -5.22 10.39
CA GLY A 59 -6.96 -4.00 10.47
C GLY A 59 -8.24 -4.04 9.64
N GLY A 60 -8.51 -5.13 8.91
CA GLY A 60 -9.74 -5.32 8.14
C GLY A 60 -9.64 -4.94 6.67
N ALA A 61 -8.44 -4.69 6.13
CA ALA A 61 -8.28 -4.48 4.69
C ALA A 61 -8.76 -5.71 3.91
N ARG A 62 -9.66 -5.49 2.93
CA ARG A 62 -10.18 -6.57 2.09
C ARG A 62 -9.10 -7.11 1.15
N ILE A 63 -8.23 -6.24 0.67
CA ILE A 63 -7.11 -6.58 -0.22
C ILE A 63 -5.84 -5.91 0.31
N VAL A 64 -4.76 -6.68 0.37
CA VAL A 64 -3.40 -6.18 0.62
C VAL A 64 -2.55 -6.49 -0.61
N ALA A 65 -1.91 -5.46 -1.18
CA ALA A 65 -1.13 -5.54 -2.42
C ALA A 65 0.27 -4.91 -2.28
#